data_AF-A0A6B2UNV8-F1
#
_entry.id   AF-A0A6B2UNV8-F1
#
_cell.length_a   1.000
_cell.length_b   1.000
_cell.length_c   1.000
_cell.angle_alpha   90.00
_cell.angle_beta   90.00
_cell.angle_gamma   90.00
#
_symmetry.space_group_name_H-M   'P 1'
#
loop_
_entity.id
_entity.type
_entity.pdbx_description
1 polymer ?
#
loop_
_entity_poly.entity_id
_entity_poly.type
_entity_poly.pdbx_seq_one_letter_code
_entity_poly.pdbx_strand_id
1 'polypeptide(L)' 'AAHRALGRGPEEPVPLSWSGGVLGVAEVREAFLDALAAAPERFAPRTPRTTPVLGAALHAARLSGRPLGDEAVAALPPAS' A
#
# COMPACT_ATOMS: atom_id res chain seq x y z
N ALA A 1 11.89 0.38 -14.65
CA ALA A 1 11.70 1.31 -13.52
C ALA A 1 10.22 1.35 -13.14
N ALA A 2 9.92 1.40 -11.84
CA ALA A 2 8.57 1.29 -11.30
C ALA A 2 7.59 2.36 -11.82
N HIS A 3 8.05 3.60 -12.02
CA HIS A 3 7.22 4.69 -12.55
C HIS A 3 6.59 4.35 -13.91
N ARG A 4 7.36 3.77 -14.86
CA ARG A 4 6.84 3.38 -16.18
C ARG A 4 5.76 2.31 -16.10
N ALA A 5 5.94 1.31 -15.23
CA ALA A 5 4.96 0.24 -15.05
C ALA A 5 3.62 0.75 -14.49
N LEU A 6 3.65 1.90 -13.82
CA LEU A 6 2.50 2.57 -13.23
C LEU A 6 1.99 3.75 -14.06
N GLY A 7 2.53 3.96 -15.27
CA GLY A 7 2.16 5.08 -16.15
C GLY A 7 2.54 6.47 -15.61
N ARG A 8 3.50 6.53 -14.67
CA ARG A 8 3.97 7.78 -14.04
C ARG A 8 5.17 8.38 -14.76
N GLY A 9 5.30 9.71 -14.65
CA GLY A 9 6.45 10.44 -15.18
C GLY A 9 7.76 10.01 -14.50
N PRO A 10 8.94 10.21 -15.14
CA PRO A 10 10.23 9.81 -14.58
C PRO A 10 10.57 10.53 -13.26
N GLU A 11 10.10 11.78 -13.11
CA GLU A 11 10.28 12.59 -11.90
C GLU A 11 9.12 12.46 -10.90
N GLU A 12 8.09 11.70 -11.25
CA GLU A 12 6.90 11.58 -10.41
C GLU A 12 7.13 10.51 -9.33
N PRO A 13 7.01 10.86 -8.03
CA PRO A 13 7.23 9.89 -6.97
C PRO A 13 6.26 8.70 -7.07
N VAL A 14 6.80 7.50 -6.94
CA VAL A 14 6.03 6.27 -6.92
C VAL A 14 5.51 6.05 -5.49
N PRO A 15 4.18 6.10 -5.25
CA PRO A 15 3.64 5.78 -3.94
C PRO A 15 3.91 4.30 -3.63
N LEU A 16 4.47 4.04 -2.45
CA LEU A 16 4.84 2.70 -2.01
C LEU A 16 4.28 2.45 -0.61
N SER A 17 3.67 1.28 -0.43
CA SER A 17 3.23 0.77 0.87
C SER A 17 3.70 -0.68 1.01
N TRP A 18 3.84 -1.15 2.25
CA TRP A 18 4.35 -2.49 2.54
C TRP A 18 3.30 -3.39 3.19
N SER A 19 3.53 -4.69 3.12
CA SER A 19 2.74 -5.69 3.84
C SER A 19 3.60 -6.93 4.13
N GLY A 20 3.05 -7.87 4.89
CA GLY A 20 3.73 -9.11 5.27
C GLY A 20 4.54 -8.98 6.56
N GLY A 21 4.81 -10.12 7.19
CA GLY A 21 5.42 -10.17 8.54
C GLY A 21 6.84 -9.60 8.60
N VAL A 22 7.63 -9.76 7.53
CA VAL A 22 9.04 -9.33 7.48
C VAL A 22 9.16 -7.80 7.63
N LEU A 23 8.35 -7.04 6.91
CA LEU A 23 8.33 -5.56 6.99
C LEU A 23 7.52 -5.05 8.21
N GLY A 24 7.00 -5.97 9.02
CA GLY A 24 6.48 -5.68 10.36
C GLY A 24 7.60 -5.48 11.39
N VAL A 25 8.76 -6.11 11.19
CA VAL A 25 9.96 -5.94 12.03
C VAL A 25 10.56 -4.56 11.76
N ALA A 26 10.73 -3.74 12.80
CA ALA A 26 11.12 -2.35 12.66
C ALA A 26 12.49 -2.21 12.00
N GLU A 27 13.48 -2.97 12.46
CA GLU A 27 14.85 -2.94 11.98
C GLU A 27 14.94 -3.25 10.48
N VAL A 28 14.14 -4.23 10.02
CA VAL A 28 14.08 -4.60 8.60
C VAL A 28 13.37 -3.53 7.79
N ARG A 29 12.29 -2.96 8.32
CA ARG A 29 11.56 -1.88 7.64
C ARG A 29 12.42 -0.64 7.49
N GLU A 30 13.11 -0.19 8.53
CA GLU A 30 13.95 1.01 8.46
C GLU A 30 15.09 0.83 7.46
N ALA A 31 15.78 -0.31 7.48
CA ALA A 31 16.82 -0.61 6.49
C ALA A 31 16.28 -0.61 5.05
N PHE A 32 15.04 -1.08 4.85
CA PHE A 32 14.37 -1.01 3.55
C PHE A 32 14.04 0.43 3.13
N LEU A 33 13.54 1.26 4.05
CA LEU A 33 13.23 2.67 3.77
C LEU A 33 14.50 3.47 3.43
N ASP A 34 15.60 3.21 4.13
CA ASP A 34 16.91 3.81 3.82
C ASP A 34 17.40 3.42 2.42
N ALA A 35 17.25 2.16 2.04
CA ALA A 35 17.60 1.69 0.70
C ALA A 35 16.73 2.35 -0.38
N LEU A 36 15.44 2.57 -0.12
CA LEU A 36 14.55 3.31 -1.04
C LEU A 36 14.96 4.78 -1.16
N ALA A 37 15.39 5.42 -0.08
CA ALA A 37 15.84 6.81 -0.09
C ALA A 37 17.14 7.00 -0.89
N ALA A 38 17.99 5.97 -0.94
CA ALA A 38 19.22 5.95 -1.73
C ALA A 38 19.02 5.53 -3.20
N ALA A 39 17.83 5.08 -3.59
CA ALA A 39 17.55 4.63 -4.94
C ALA A 39 17.49 5.81 -5.93
N PRO A 40 17.84 5.61 -7.21
CA PRO A 40 17.72 6.66 -8.23
C PRO A 40 16.25 6.98 -8.55
N GLU A 41 15.32 6.03 -8.34
CA GLU A 41 13.89 6.30 -8.42
C GLU A 41 13.36 7.04 -7.20
N ARG A 42 12.45 8.00 -7.43
CA ARG A 42 11.74 8.69 -6.36
C ARG A 42 10.60 7.81 -5.84
N PHE A 43 10.75 7.26 -4.63
CA PHE A 43 9.67 6.60 -3.92
C PHE A 43 9.04 7.53 -2.88
N ALA A 44 7.73 7.38 -2.67
CA ALA A 44 7.00 8.02 -1.58
C ALA A 44 6.41 6.94 -0.67
N PRO A 45 7.19 6.45 0.33
CA PRO A 45 6.73 5.44 1.27
C PRO A 45 5.56 5.98 2.12
N ARG A 46 4.55 5.14 2.34
CA ARG A 46 3.38 5.44 3.16
C ARG A 46 3.09 4.28 4.08
N THR A 47 2.87 4.58 5.36
CA THR A 47 2.48 3.57 6.34
C THR A 47 1.19 2.85 5.90
N PRO A 48 1.14 1.51 5.97
CA PRO A 48 -0.07 0.76 5.70
C PRO A 48 -1.19 1.21 6.63
N ARG A 49 -2.31 1.61 6.04
CA ARG A 49 -3.46 2.14 6.78
C ARG A 49 -4.37 1.05 7.33
N THR A 50 -4.32 -0.10 6.67
CA THR A 50 -5.16 -1.26 6.94
C THR A 50 -4.29 -2.50 6.87
N THR A 51 -4.72 -3.54 7.57
CA THR A 51 -4.06 -4.83 7.47
C THR A 51 -4.37 -5.46 6.10
N PRO A 52 -3.47 -6.28 5.54
CA PRO A 52 -3.73 -7.01 4.29
C PRO A 52 -4.99 -7.89 4.35
N VAL A 53 -5.34 -8.36 5.56
CA VAL A 53 -6.53 -9.17 5.82
C VAL A 53 -7.81 -8.43 5.43
N LEU A 54 -7.86 -7.10 5.60
CA LEU A 54 -9.01 -6.32 5.20
C LEU A 54 -9.25 -6.39 3.68
N GLY A 55 -8.19 -6.30 2.88
CA GLY A 55 -8.29 -6.44 1.42
C GLY A 55 -8.84 -7.81 1.01
N ALA A 56 -8.40 -8.88 1.68
CA ALA A 56 -8.91 -10.23 1.45
C ALA A 56 -10.39 -10.36 1.82
N ALA A 57 -10.81 -9.81 2.95
CA ALA A 57 -12.21 -9.80 3.38
C ALA A 57 -13.11 -9.02 2.39
N LEU A 58 -12.66 -7.85 1.93
CA LEU A 58 -13.35 -7.07 0.89
C LEU A 58 -13.49 -7.86 -0.42
N HIS A 59 -12.42 -8.56 -0.81
CA HIS A 59 -12.42 -9.38 -2.02
C HIS A 59 -13.41 -10.55 -1.89
N ALA A 60 -13.41 -11.27 -0.76
CA ALA A 60 -14.34 -12.36 -0.50
C ALA A 60 -15.80 -11.88 -0.44
N ALA A 61 -16.07 -10.73 0.17
CA ALA A 61 -17.39 -10.11 0.22
C ALA A 61 -17.93 -9.87 -1.20
N ARG A 62 -17.10 -9.27 -2.08
CA ARG A 62 -17.43 -9.07 -3.49
C ARG A 62 -17.69 -10.38 -4.23
N LEU A 63 -16.85 -11.40 -4.05
CA LEU A 63 -17.06 -12.72 -4.67
C LEU A 63 -18.33 -13.42 -4.19
N SER A 64 -18.75 -13.18 -2.94
CA SER A 64 -19.97 -13.76 -2.36
C SER A 64 -21.26 -13.06 -2.78
N GLY A 65 -21.19 -12.02 -3.63
CA GLY A 65 -22.35 -11.21 -4.01
C GLY A 65 -22.91 -10.33 -2.88
N ARG A 66 -22.16 -10.19 -1.78
CA ARG A 66 -22.52 -9.37 -0.62
C ARG A 66 -21.43 -8.34 -0.38
N PRO A 67 -21.31 -7.30 -1.23
CA PRO A 67 -20.35 -6.23 -1.00
C PRO A 67 -20.64 -5.53 0.34
N LEU A 68 -19.63 -4.85 0.89
CA LEU A 68 -19.86 -3.97 2.03
C LEU A 68 -20.89 -2.89 1.64
N GLY A 69 -21.83 -2.62 2.55
CA GLY A 69 -22.75 -1.49 2.41
C GLY A 69 -22.02 -0.15 2.56
N ASP A 70 -22.65 0.91 2.09
CA ASP A 70 -22.05 2.26 2.03
C ASP A 70 -21.59 2.78 3.40
N GLU A 71 -22.32 2.46 4.47
CA GLU A 71 -21.95 2.82 5.85
C GLU A 71 -20.63 2.16 6.28
N ALA A 72 -20.43 0.88 5.94
CA ALA A 72 -19.20 0.16 6.24
C ALA A 72 -18.03 0.67 5.39
N VAL A 73 -18.29 1.11 4.16
CA VAL A 73 -17.28 1.77 3.31
C VAL A 73 -16.91 3.15 3.87
N ALA A 74 -17.89 3.93 4.34
CA ALA A 74 -17.66 5.24 4.95
C ALA A 74 -16.85 5.17 6.25
N ALA A 75 -16.92 4.03 6.97
CA ALA A 75 -16.11 3.78 8.16
C ALA A 75 -14.64 3.40 7.84
N LEU A 76 -14.28 3.15 6.58
CA LEU A 76 -12.91 2.88 6.21
C LEU A 76 -12.05 4.15 6.32
N PRO A 77 -10.75 4.03 6.65
CA PRO A 77 -9.84 5.17 6.59
C PRO A 77 -9.90 5.83 5.19
N PRO A 78 -9.96 7.17 5.07
CA PRO A 78 -10.14 7.87 3.78
C PRO A 78 -9.02 7.52 2.77
N ALA A 79 -9.14 7.79 1.47
CA ALA A 79 -7.97 7.70 0.57
C ALA A 79 -7.04 8.93 0.79
N SER A 80 -5.71 8.76 0.71
CA SER A 80 -4.72 9.86 0.83
C SER A 80 -3.99 10.11 -0.47
#